data_AF-A0A9D4CRV2-F1
#
_entry.id   AF-A0A9D4CRV2-F1
#
_cell.length_a   1.000
_cell.length_b   1.000
_cell.length_c   1.000
_cell.angle_alpha   90.00
_cell.angle_beta   90.00
_cell.angle_gamma   90.00
#
_symmetry.space_group_name_H-M   'P 1'
#
loop_
_entity.id
_entity.type
_entity.pdbx_description
1 polymer ?
#
loop_
_entity_poly.entity_id
_entity_poly.type
_entity_poly.pdbx_seq_one_letter_code
_entity_poly.pdbx_strand_id
1 'polypeptide(L)' 'MSVYRAARVYQVTKSTLRVRTRQNVSIDCHHGANTLFTEDEERKWVDHIVYMADIGYGYSLMDIQYIALECLFTSL' A
#
# COMPACT_ATOMS: atom_id res chain seq x y z
N MET A 1 26.79 13.94 2.23
CA MET A 1 25.55 14.52 1.63
C MET A 1 24.56 14.83 2.77
N SER A 2 23.86 15.98 2.78
CA SER A 2 22.93 16.27 3.89
C SER A 2 21.66 15.43 3.81
N VAL A 3 21.05 15.08 4.95
CA VAL A 3 19.78 14.31 5.02
C VAL A 3 18.66 14.99 4.23
N TYR A 4 18.67 16.33 4.19
CA TYR A 4 17.75 17.11 3.37
C TYR A 4 17.93 16.84 1.88
N ARG A 5 19.18 16.87 1.41
CA ARG A 5 19.51 16.66 -0.01
C ARG A 5 19.23 15.21 -0.41
N ALA A 6 19.48 14.26 0.48
CA ALA A 6 19.12 12.85 0.29
C ALA A 6 17.60 12.65 0.19
N ALA A 7 16.80 13.27 1.07
CA ALA A 7 15.33 13.17 1.05
C ALA A 7 14.75 13.61 -0.30
N ARG A 8 15.31 14.68 -0.87
CA ARG A 8 14.87 15.20 -2.17
C ARG A 8 15.27 14.30 -3.34
N VAL A 9 16.47 13.73 -3.30
CA VAL A 9 16.98 12.83 -4.36
C VAL A 9 16.23 11.50 -4.38
N TYR A 10 15.98 10.92 -3.20
CA TYR A 10 15.34 9.60 -3.09
C TYR A 10 13.81 9.67 -2.97
N GLN A 11 13.21 10.86 -3.10
CA GLN A 11 11.76 11.09 -2.97
C GLN A 11 11.13 10.46 -1.72
N VAL A 12 11.87 10.39 -0.62
CA VAL A 12 11.40 9.86 0.67
C VAL A 12 11.46 10.94 1.73
N THR A 13 10.51 10.91 2.66
CA THR A 13 10.44 11.88 3.75
C THR A 13 11.69 11.81 4.64
N LYS A 14 12.05 12.96 5.22
CA LYS A 14 13.21 13.05 6.13
C LYS A 14 13.08 12.14 7.34
N SER A 15 11.85 11.87 7.79
CA SER A 15 11.57 10.93 8.89
C SER A 15 12.00 9.51 8.50
N THR A 16 11.61 9.03 7.32
CA THR A 16 12.01 7.70 6.80
C THR A 16 13.51 7.56 6.67
N LEU A 17 14.19 8.59 6.15
CA LEU A 17 15.66 8.58 6.08
C LEU A 17 16.32 8.61 7.46
N ARG A 18 15.80 9.41 8.40
CA ARG A 18 16.30 9.45 9.79
C ARG A 18 16.18 8.10 10.46
N VAL A 19 15.05 7.42 10.29
CA VAL A 19 14.79 6.07 10.81
C VAL A 19 15.80 5.06 10.24
N ARG A 20 16.06 5.11 8.92
CA ARG A 20 17.08 4.26 8.26
C ARG A 20 18.50 4.57 8.74
N THR A 21 18.89 5.85 8.88
CA THR A 21 20.24 6.23 9.33
C THR A 21 20.51 5.92 10.80
N ARG A 22 19.47 5.80 11.64
CA ARG A 22 19.59 5.44 13.05
C ARG A 22 19.69 3.92 13.29
N GLN A 23 19.85 3.13 12.22
CA GLN A 23 19.87 1.65 12.25
C GLN A 23 18.61 1.01 12.87
N ASN A 24 17.52 1.77 13.02
CA ASN A 24 16.27 1.26 13.58
C ASN A 24 15.54 0.32 12.59
N VAL A 25 16.01 0.27 11.35
CA VAL A 25 15.55 -0.58 10.27
C VAL A 25 16.81 -1.11 9.59
N SER A 26 16.97 -2.43 9.52
CA SER A 26 18.11 -3.08 8.85
C SER A 26 18.24 -2.57 7.40
N ILE A 27 19.47 -2.46 6.89
CA ILE A 27 19.71 -2.10 5.48
C ILE A 27 19.09 -3.16 4.55
N ASP A 28 19.04 -4.42 5.00
CA ASP A 28 18.42 -5.56 4.32
C ASP A 28 16.92 -5.72 4.65
N CYS A 29 16.25 -4.61 5.01
CA CYS A 29 14.81 -4.62 5.19
C CYS A 29 14.12 -4.92 3.86
N HIS A 30 13.48 -6.09 3.80
CA HIS A 30 12.59 -6.42 2.70
C HIS A 30 11.40 -5.44 2.73
N HIS A 31 10.76 -5.23 1.57
CA HIS A 31 9.50 -4.49 1.52
C HIS A 31 8.54 -5.09 2.56
N GLY A 32 7.64 -4.26 3.11
CA GLY A 32 6.71 -4.68 4.17
C GLY A 32 5.91 -5.93 3.79
N ALA A 33 5.11 -6.45 4.73
CA ALA A 33 4.29 -7.64 4.52
C ALA A 33 3.72 -7.70 3.09
N ASN A 34 3.88 -8.85 2.42
CA ASN A 34 3.45 -9.04 1.04
C ASN A 34 2.06 -8.44 0.86
N THR A 35 1.91 -7.60 -0.17
CA THR A 35 0.61 -7.04 -0.52
C THR A 35 -0.37 -8.21 -0.72
N LEU A 36 -1.60 -8.05 -0.21
CA LEU A 36 -2.60 -9.11 -0.26
C LEU A 36 -2.97 -9.49 -1.70
N PHE A 37 -2.77 -8.55 -2.62
CA PHE A 37 -3.06 -8.68 -4.04
C PHE A 37 -1.80 -8.36 -4.85
N THR A 38 -1.74 -8.96 -6.04
CA THR A 38 -0.83 -8.50 -7.11
C THR A 38 -1.31 -7.18 -7.70
N GLU A 39 -0.41 -6.43 -8.35
CA GLU A 39 -0.75 -5.14 -8.97
C GLU A 39 -1.92 -5.25 -9.96
N ASP A 40 -1.99 -6.35 -10.72
CA ASP A 40 -3.06 -6.61 -11.68
C ASP A 40 -4.40 -6.89 -11.01
N GLU A 41 -4.39 -7.58 -9.86
CA GLU A 41 -5.59 -7.83 -9.07
C GLU A 41 -6.09 -6.54 -8.40
N GLU A 42 -5.19 -5.74 -7.84
CA GLU A 42 -5.52 -4.43 -7.28
C GLU A 42 -6.17 -3.52 -8.33
N ARG A 43 -5.64 -3.51 -9.56
CA ARG A 43 -6.20 -2.70 -10.65
C ARG A 43 -7.64 -3.09 -10.97
N LYS A 44 -7.93 -4.40 -11.08
CA LYS A 44 -9.30 -4.89 -11.30
C LYS A 44 -10.25 -4.50 -10.19
N TRP A 45 -9.78 -4.54 -8.93
CA TRP A 45 -10.56 -4.12 -7.78
C TRP A 45 -10.89 -2.63 -7.81
N VAL A 46 -9.90 -1.79 -8.13
CA VAL A 46 -10.09 -0.35 -8.25
C VAL A 46 -11.11 -0.03 -9.34
N ASP A 47 -10.96 -0.63 -10.53
CA ASP A 47 -11.89 -0.42 -11.65
C ASP A 47 -13.32 -0.83 -11.29
N HIS A 48 -13.48 -1.95 -10.56
CA HIS A 48 -14.78 -2.41 -10.09
C HIS A 48 -15.42 -1.46 -9.06
N ILE A 49 -14.63 -0.97 -8.09
CA ILE A 49 -15.12 -0.02 -7.08
C ILE A 49 -15.57 1.29 -7.72
N VAL A 50 -14.79 1.80 -8.68
CA VAL A 50 -15.13 3.01 -9.43
C VAL A 50 -16.41 2.79 -10.25
N TYR A 51 -16.51 1.68 -10.96
CA TYR A 51 -17.71 1.34 -11.73
C TYR A 51 -18.96 1.27 -10.84
N MET A 52 -18.86 0.62 -9.68
CA MET A 52 -19.97 0.50 -8.72
C MET A 52 -20.40 1.85 -8.16
N ALA A 53 -19.44 2.76 -7.92
CA ALA A 53 -19.75 4.14 -7.54
C ALA A 53 -20.50 4.89 -8.65
N ASP A 54 -20.08 4.73 -9.92
CA ASP A 54 -20.69 5.41 -11.07
C ASP A 54 -22.14 4.96 -11.33
N ILE A 55 -22.46 3.70 -11.08
CA ILE A 55 -23.84 3.18 -11.23
C ILE A 55 -24.72 3.44 -9.99
N GLY A 56 -24.21 4.16 -8.99
CA GLY A 56 -24.95 4.54 -7.77
C GLY A 56 -24.93 3.50 -6.65
N TYR A 57 -24.10 2.46 -6.77
CA TYR A 57 -23.90 1.40 -5.78
C TYR A 57 -22.51 1.46 -5.14
N GLY A 58 -22.07 2.67 -4.75
CA GLY A 58 -20.76 2.87 -4.12
C GLY A 58 -20.63 2.07 -2.82
N TYR A 59 -19.45 1.49 -2.61
CA TYR A 59 -19.14 0.75 -1.38
C TYR A 59 -18.69 1.67 -0.25
N SER A 60 -19.10 1.36 0.97
CA SER A 60 -18.50 1.96 2.16
C SER A 60 -17.14 1.33 2.46
N LEU A 61 -16.33 2.00 3.28
CA LEU A 61 -15.03 1.50 3.67
C LEU A 61 -15.11 0.15 4.42
N MET A 62 -16.21 -0.09 5.14
CA MET A 62 -16.47 -1.37 5.81
C MET A 62 -16.80 -2.48 4.81
N ASP A 63 -17.55 -2.17 3.76
CA ASP A 63 -17.90 -3.16 2.71
C ASP A 63 -16.65 -3.60 1.95
N ILE A 64 -15.75 -2.66 1.63
CA ILE A 64 -14.47 -2.96 0.97
C ILE A 64 -13.60 -3.85 1.88
N GLN A 65 -13.56 -3.58 3.18
CA GLN A 65 -12.82 -4.41 4.14
C GLN A 65 -13.40 -5.82 4.24
N TYR A 66 -14.74 -5.95 4.25
CA TYR A 66 -15.40 -7.25 4.30
C TYR A 66 -15.11 -8.08 3.05
N ILE A 67 -15.18 -7.46 1.86
CA ILE A 67 -14.86 -8.11 0.58
C ILE A 67 -13.38 -8.54 0.54
N ALA A 68 -12.46 -7.66 0.97
CA ALA A 68 -11.04 -7.98 1.03
C ALA A 68 -10.74 -9.17 1.97
N LEU A 69 -11.48 -9.29 3.07
CA LEU A 69 -11.38 -10.42 3.99
C LEU A 69 -11.91 -11.72 3.36
N GLU A 70 -13.05 -11.69 2.65
CA GLU A 70 -13.57 -12.87 1.96
C GLU A 70 -12.62 -13.40 0.88
N CYS A 71 -11.94 -12.50 0.17
CA CYS A 71 -10.91 -12.89 -0.81
C CYS A 71 -9.71 -13.59 -0.16
N LEU A 72 -9.38 -13.27 1.09
CA LEU A 72 -8.31 -13.95 1.83
C LEU A 72 -8.69 -15.35 2.29
N PHE A 73 -9.97 -15.59 2.57
CA PHE A 73 -10.45 -16.91 3.00
C PHE A 73 -10.67 -17.90 1.84
N THR A 74 -10.83 -17.40 0.61
CA THR A 74 -11.05 -18.24 -0.58
C THR A 74 -9.77 -18.65 -1.30
N SER A 75 -8.62 -18.08 -0.93
CA SER A 75 -7.29 -18.39 -1.49
C SER A 75 -6.47 -19.42 -0.68
N LEU A 76 -7.08 -20.10 0.29
CA LEU A 76 -6.51 -21.20 1.10
C LEU A 76 -7.13 -22.54 0.69
#